data_AF-A0A142XA58-F1
#
_entry.id   AF-A0A142XA58-F1
#
_cell.length_a   1.000
_cell.length_b   1.000
_cell.length_c   1.000
_cell.angle_alpha   90.00
_cell.angle_beta   90.00
_cell.angle_gamma   90.00
#
_symmetry.space_group_name_H-M   'P 1'
#
loop_
_entity.id
_entity.type
_entity.pdbx_description
1 polymer ?
#
loop_
_entity_poly.entity_id
_entity_poly.type
_entity_poly.pdbx_seq_one_letter_code
_entity_poly.pdbx_strand_id
1 'polypeptide(L)'
;MSEATKPAPAEATEQLIDAVQRLSSARTTAEITNIVKVAARRVTGADGACFVLRDDEKCYYVDEDAIAPLWKGKRFPMDACISGWVMRNRQPALIPDIYLDDRIPHDAYRVTFVKSLAVVPIRSLGPVGAIGVYWAQTACPTPTEVRWLQSLADSTALALEYVRSQTETNKARGMETLLRGENTRLRDAAQRPTTGGLVRMCFLTKRFEVNGQWVPVEALLEQSFGLHVTHGLSPEGIAQLALDRNSRAPADDTQHDNEPAASETATPNPDRVCAAPVCAE
;
A
#
# COMPACT_ATOMS: atom_id res chain seq x y z
N MET A 1 -52.36 -7.11 1.46
CA MET A 1 -51.19 -6.95 2.35
C MET A 1 -50.67 -8.36 2.62
N SER A 2 -49.47 -8.69 2.16
CA SER A 2 -48.88 -10.01 2.40
C SER A 2 -48.59 -10.12 3.88
N GLU A 3 -49.18 -11.09 4.55
CA GLU A 3 -48.77 -11.50 5.90
C GLU A 3 -47.31 -11.91 5.82
N ALA A 4 -46.46 -11.41 6.72
CA ALA A 4 -45.05 -11.78 6.75
C ALA A 4 -44.95 -13.24 7.23
N THR A 5 -44.93 -14.17 6.28
CA THR A 5 -44.80 -15.60 6.58
C THR A 5 -43.41 -15.85 7.13
N LYS A 6 -43.32 -16.26 8.40
CA LYS A 6 -42.06 -16.70 9.00
C LYS A 6 -41.49 -17.86 8.20
N PRO A 7 -40.19 -17.83 7.84
CA PRO A 7 -39.56 -18.95 7.14
C PRO A 7 -39.60 -20.21 8.00
N ALA A 8 -39.59 -21.37 7.34
CA ALA A 8 -39.40 -22.63 8.05
C ALA A 8 -38.00 -22.64 8.72
N PRO A 9 -37.82 -23.30 9.89
CA PRO A 9 -36.53 -23.27 10.59
C PRO A 9 -35.32 -23.75 9.77
N ALA A 10 -35.54 -24.72 8.88
CA ALA A 10 -34.52 -25.22 7.96
C ALA A 10 -34.11 -24.13 6.96
N GLU A 11 -35.08 -23.46 6.34
CA GLU A 11 -34.86 -22.37 5.39
C GLU A 11 -34.13 -21.18 6.05
N ALA A 12 -34.54 -20.79 7.26
CA ALA A 12 -33.88 -19.72 8.00
C ALA A 12 -32.41 -20.07 8.34
N THR A 13 -32.14 -21.34 8.63
CA THR A 13 -30.78 -21.82 8.89
C THR A 13 -29.92 -21.79 7.63
N GLU A 14 -30.45 -22.22 6.48
CA GLU A 14 -29.77 -22.12 5.18
C GLU A 14 -29.46 -20.66 4.79
N GLN A 15 -30.42 -19.76 4.99
CA GLN A 15 -30.25 -18.33 4.76
C GLN A 15 -29.17 -17.73 5.66
N LEU A 16 -29.09 -18.16 6.93
CA LEU A 16 -28.03 -17.75 7.85
C LEU A 16 -26.66 -18.26 7.39
N ILE A 17 -26.56 -19.51 6.94
CA ILE A 17 -25.32 -20.09 6.41
C ILE A 17 -24.85 -19.32 5.17
N ASP A 18 -25.74 -19.04 4.20
CA ASP A 18 -25.41 -18.21 3.03
C ASP A 18 -24.89 -16.83 3.44
N ALA A 19 -25.56 -16.18 4.39
CA ALA A 19 -25.16 -14.86 4.86
C ALA A 19 -23.75 -14.87 5.49
N VAL A 20 -23.46 -15.87 6.34
CA VAL A 20 -22.13 -16.03 6.97
C VAL A 20 -21.05 -16.31 5.92
N GLN A 21 -21.33 -17.14 4.92
CA GLN A 21 -20.39 -17.40 3.81
C GLN A 21 -20.11 -16.12 3.02
N ARG A 22 -21.13 -15.34 2.69
CA ARG A 22 -20.98 -14.06 1.97
C ARG A 22 -20.27 -13.00 2.80
N LEU A 23 -20.47 -12.98 4.12
CA LEU A 23 -19.72 -12.11 5.03
C LEU A 23 -18.23 -12.43 5.03
N SER A 24 -17.84 -13.70 4.91
CA SER A 24 -16.43 -14.12 4.87
C SER A 24 -15.67 -13.61 3.62
N SER A 25 -16.38 -13.36 2.53
CA SER A 25 -15.81 -12.85 1.28
C SER A 25 -16.00 -11.35 1.08
N ALA A 26 -16.72 -10.66 1.97
CA ALA A 26 -16.92 -9.23 1.90
C ALA A 26 -15.59 -8.47 2.03
N ARG A 27 -15.47 -7.35 1.32
CA ARG A 27 -14.27 -6.49 1.29
C ARG A 27 -14.56 -5.06 1.71
N THR A 28 -15.83 -4.68 1.79
CA THR A 28 -16.26 -3.34 2.16
C THR A 28 -17.36 -3.37 3.21
N THR A 29 -17.44 -2.31 4.01
CA THR A 29 -18.54 -2.11 4.98
C THR A 29 -19.91 -2.04 4.28
N ALA A 30 -19.96 -1.54 3.03
CA ALA A 30 -21.19 -1.46 2.25
C ALA A 30 -21.72 -2.86 1.87
N GLU A 31 -20.85 -3.77 1.44
CA GLU A 31 -21.23 -5.17 1.17
C GLU A 31 -21.73 -5.87 2.43
N ILE A 32 -21.00 -5.72 3.54
CA ILE A 32 -21.40 -6.25 4.86
C ILE A 32 -22.80 -5.76 5.22
N THR A 33 -23.01 -4.45 5.15
CA THR A 33 -24.29 -3.80 5.46
C THR A 33 -25.43 -4.39 4.63
N ASN A 34 -25.21 -4.55 3.31
CA ASN A 34 -26.23 -5.10 2.41
C ASN A 34 -26.54 -6.59 2.68
N ILE A 35 -25.52 -7.41 2.94
CA ILE A 35 -25.71 -8.82 3.29
C ILE A 35 -26.55 -8.94 4.57
N VAL A 36 -26.19 -8.17 5.59
CA VAL A 36 -26.76 -8.29 6.93
C VAL A 36 -28.20 -7.83 6.98
N LYS A 37 -28.55 -6.68 6.40
CA LYS A 37 -29.93 -6.18 6.43
C LYS A 37 -30.89 -7.15 5.72
N VAL A 38 -30.47 -7.70 4.57
CA VAL A 38 -31.28 -8.67 3.82
C VAL A 38 -31.40 -9.99 4.58
N ALA A 39 -30.28 -10.50 5.12
CA ALA A 39 -30.29 -11.75 5.89
C ALA A 39 -31.14 -11.63 7.16
N ALA A 40 -30.96 -10.57 7.95
CA ALA A 40 -31.69 -10.34 9.18
C ALA A 40 -33.21 -10.30 8.95
N ARG A 41 -33.65 -9.63 7.87
CA ARG A 41 -35.06 -9.61 7.48
C ARG A 41 -35.59 -11.00 7.11
N ARG A 42 -34.85 -11.73 6.28
CA ARG A 42 -35.27 -13.06 5.78
C ARG A 42 -35.31 -14.11 6.89
N VAL A 43 -34.25 -14.25 7.68
CA VAL A 43 -34.15 -15.30 8.73
C VAL A 43 -35.18 -15.14 9.84
N THR A 44 -35.75 -13.94 10.00
CA THR A 44 -36.77 -13.65 11.03
C THR A 44 -38.17 -13.46 10.47
N GLY A 45 -38.34 -13.46 9.13
CA GLY A 45 -39.60 -13.09 8.49
C GLY A 45 -40.08 -11.69 8.88
N ALA A 46 -39.16 -10.74 9.07
CA ALA A 46 -39.50 -9.38 9.48
C ALA A 46 -39.96 -8.50 8.30
N ASP A 47 -40.73 -7.46 8.62
CA ASP A 47 -41.18 -6.45 7.66
C ASP A 47 -40.11 -5.39 7.37
N GLY A 48 -39.13 -5.26 8.27
CA GLY A 48 -37.92 -4.52 8.00
C GLY A 48 -36.74 -4.94 8.86
N ALA A 49 -35.55 -4.61 8.40
CA ALA A 49 -34.31 -4.77 9.14
C ALA A 49 -33.39 -3.56 8.89
N CYS A 50 -32.61 -3.18 9.90
CA CYS A 50 -31.64 -2.11 9.79
C CYS A 50 -30.25 -2.53 10.28
N PHE A 51 -29.25 -1.89 9.69
CA PHE A 51 -27.86 -1.98 10.11
C PHE A 51 -27.41 -0.67 10.73
N VAL A 52 -26.99 -0.72 11.99
CA VAL A 52 -26.61 0.47 12.77
C VAL A 52 -25.15 0.36 13.18
N LEU A 53 -24.37 1.41 12.95
CA LEU A 53 -23.00 1.51 13.45
C LEU A 53 -22.94 2.51 14.60
N ARG A 54 -22.07 2.22 15.58
CA ARG A 54 -21.70 3.20 16.59
C ARG A 54 -20.82 4.26 15.95
N ASP A 55 -21.19 5.51 16.13
CA ASP A 55 -20.48 6.69 15.68
C ASP A 55 -20.28 7.59 16.91
N ASP A 56 -19.25 7.25 17.69
CA ASP A 56 -18.98 7.85 19.01
C ASP A 56 -20.17 7.70 19.97
N GLU A 57 -20.74 8.80 20.48
CA GLU A 57 -21.95 8.83 21.33
C GLU A 57 -23.25 8.88 20.52
N LYS A 58 -23.20 8.55 19.22
CA LYS A 58 -24.36 8.46 18.33
C LYS A 58 -24.48 7.07 17.71
N CYS A 59 -25.72 6.73 17.35
CA CYS A 59 -26.08 5.59 16.53
C CYS A 59 -26.33 6.06 15.10
N TYR A 60 -25.52 5.62 14.15
CA TYR A 60 -25.72 5.89 12.73
C TYR A 60 -26.47 4.74 12.07
N TYR A 61 -27.71 4.99 11.63
CA TYR A 61 -28.51 4.04 10.88
C TYR A 61 -28.03 4.03 9.42
N VAL A 62 -27.10 3.14 9.11
CA VAL A 62 -26.36 3.13 7.83
C VAL A 62 -27.30 2.82 6.67
N ASP A 63 -28.06 1.74 6.81
CA ASP A 63 -28.96 1.25 5.77
C ASP A 63 -30.06 0.37 6.36
N GLU A 64 -31.10 0.15 5.55
CA GLU A 64 -32.24 -0.68 5.91
C GLU A 64 -32.76 -1.47 4.69
N ASP A 65 -33.45 -2.56 4.97
CA ASP A 65 -34.27 -3.32 4.04
C ASP A 65 -35.65 -3.46 4.69
N ALA A 66 -36.64 -2.71 4.20
CA ALA A 66 -37.94 -2.59 4.84
C ALA A 66 -39.06 -2.35 3.82
N ILE A 67 -40.30 -2.68 4.20
CA ILE A 67 -41.50 -2.44 3.39
C ILE A 67 -41.84 -0.95 3.21
N ALA A 68 -41.32 -0.08 4.07
CA ALA A 68 -41.42 1.37 3.96
C ALA A 68 -40.19 2.04 4.61
N PRO A 69 -39.83 3.27 4.21
CA PRO A 69 -38.70 4.00 4.78
C PRO A 69 -38.83 4.24 6.30
N LEU A 70 -37.71 4.17 7.02
CA LEU A 70 -37.62 4.42 8.46
C LEU A 70 -36.48 5.41 8.78
N TRP A 71 -35.30 4.88 9.12
CA TRP A 71 -34.25 5.61 9.83
C TRP A 71 -32.96 5.76 9.03
N LYS A 72 -32.87 5.14 7.85
CA LYS A 72 -31.69 5.20 6.98
C LYS A 72 -31.11 6.61 6.85
N GLY A 73 -29.79 6.72 7.04
CA GLY A 73 -29.02 7.95 6.94
C GLY A 73 -29.08 8.84 8.19
N LYS A 74 -29.93 8.53 9.17
CA LYS A 74 -30.09 9.34 10.39
C LYS A 74 -29.07 8.95 11.46
N ARG A 75 -28.80 9.92 12.35
CA ARG A 75 -27.98 9.73 13.55
C ARG A 75 -28.78 10.15 14.77
N PHE A 76 -28.77 9.30 15.79
CA PHE A 76 -29.46 9.57 17.05
C PHE A 76 -28.47 9.44 18.21
N PRO A 77 -28.57 10.26 19.27
CA PRO A 77 -27.83 10.04 20.51
C PRO A 77 -28.02 8.60 21.03
N MET A 78 -26.97 7.98 21.57
CA MET A 78 -27.05 6.61 22.09
C MET A 78 -28.04 6.48 23.26
N ASP A 79 -28.33 7.56 23.97
CA ASP A 79 -29.32 7.66 25.04
C ASP A 79 -30.77 7.83 24.58
N ALA A 80 -30.99 8.17 23.31
CA ALA A 80 -32.29 8.47 22.75
C ALA A 80 -32.86 7.38 21.82
N CYS A 81 -32.18 6.23 21.65
CA CYS A 81 -32.66 5.16 20.77
C CYS A 81 -32.38 3.75 21.30
N ILE A 82 -33.20 2.80 20.87
CA ILE A 82 -33.12 1.41 21.33
C ILE A 82 -31.80 0.72 20.92
N SER A 83 -31.26 1.04 19.75
CA SER A 83 -29.95 0.55 19.31
C SER A 83 -28.83 1.02 20.23
N GLY A 84 -28.90 2.26 20.70
CA GLY A 84 -27.95 2.80 21.67
C GLY A 84 -28.10 2.19 23.06
N TRP A 85 -29.33 1.86 23.48
CA TRP A 85 -29.57 1.07 24.69
C TRP A 85 -28.93 -0.32 24.59
N VAL A 86 -29.13 -1.03 23.47
CA VAL A 86 -28.54 -2.36 23.23
C VAL A 86 -27.01 -2.32 23.26
N MET A 87 -26.40 -1.35 22.60
CA MET A 87 -24.94 -1.21 22.60
C MET A 87 -24.36 -0.85 23.98
N ARG A 88 -25.06 -0.05 24.79
CA ARG A 88 -24.61 0.29 26.15
C ARG A 88 -24.78 -0.87 27.13
N ASN A 89 -25.87 -1.62 27.03
CA ASN A 89 -26.18 -2.74 27.93
C ASN A 89 -25.58 -4.08 27.46
N ARG A 90 -25.01 -4.14 26.25
CA ARG A 90 -24.34 -5.33 25.69
C ARG A 90 -25.24 -6.56 25.63
N GLN A 91 -26.54 -6.35 25.46
CA GLN A 91 -27.54 -7.42 25.45
C GLN A 91 -28.66 -7.11 24.45
N PRO A 92 -29.30 -8.15 23.89
CA PRO A 92 -30.47 -7.97 23.02
C PRO A 92 -31.61 -7.23 23.72
N ALA A 93 -32.35 -6.42 22.95
CA ALA A 93 -33.64 -5.88 23.36
C ALA A 93 -34.74 -6.53 22.53
N LEU A 94 -35.73 -7.13 23.20
CA LEU A 94 -36.93 -7.69 22.58
C LEU A 94 -38.12 -6.83 23.03
N ILE A 95 -38.88 -6.31 22.08
CA ILE A 95 -39.98 -5.39 22.33
C ILE A 95 -41.23 -5.92 21.61
N PRO A 96 -42.08 -6.70 22.31
CA PRO A 96 -43.29 -7.29 21.72
C PRO A 96 -44.35 -6.27 21.30
N ASP A 97 -44.40 -5.12 21.97
CA ASP A 97 -45.26 -3.99 21.63
C ASP A 97 -44.52 -2.68 21.95
N ILE A 98 -44.33 -1.84 20.94
CA ILE A 98 -43.62 -0.56 21.08
C ILE A 98 -44.34 0.45 21.98
N TYR A 99 -45.68 0.36 22.12
CA TYR A 99 -46.46 1.30 22.92
C TYR A 99 -46.45 0.98 24.41
N LEU A 100 -45.96 -0.21 24.78
CA LEU A 100 -45.84 -0.67 26.16
C LEU A 100 -44.40 -0.58 26.71
N ASP A 101 -43.43 -0.19 25.88
CA ASP A 101 -42.02 -0.13 26.25
C ASP A 101 -41.54 1.33 26.32
N ASP A 102 -41.21 1.79 27.52
CA ASP A 102 -40.77 3.17 27.79
C ASP A 102 -39.41 3.52 27.15
N ARG A 103 -38.66 2.52 26.68
CA ARG A 103 -37.39 2.75 25.96
C ARG A 103 -37.63 3.22 24.52
N ILE A 104 -38.87 3.15 24.03
CA ILE A 104 -39.22 3.56 22.67
C ILE A 104 -39.79 4.97 22.64
N PRO A 105 -39.25 5.88 21.81
CA PRO A 105 -39.84 7.20 21.60
C PRO A 105 -41.12 7.06 20.76
N HIS A 106 -42.27 6.85 21.41
CA HIS A 106 -43.54 6.52 20.74
C HIS A 106 -43.90 7.48 19.60
N ASP A 107 -43.71 8.79 19.78
CA ASP A 107 -44.05 9.80 18.78
C ASP A 107 -43.28 9.64 17.47
N ALA A 108 -42.02 9.20 17.54
CA ALA A 108 -41.23 8.92 16.35
C ALA A 108 -41.79 7.70 15.58
N TYR A 109 -42.32 6.71 16.31
CA TYR A 109 -42.83 5.46 15.73
C TYR A 109 -44.28 5.53 15.26
N ARG A 110 -45.09 6.51 15.74
CA ARG A 110 -46.52 6.67 15.38
C ARG A 110 -46.78 6.72 13.87
N VAL A 111 -45.87 7.32 13.12
CA VAL A 111 -45.99 7.49 11.65
C VAL A 111 -45.41 6.32 10.85
N THR A 112 -44.90 5.29 11.53
CA THR A 112 -44.26 4.13 10.92
C THR A 112 -45.17 2.90 10.96
N PHE A 113 -44.80 1.86 10.21
CA PHE A 113 -45.52 0.57 10.27
C PHE A 113 -45.19 -0.24 11.53
N VAL A 114 -44.10 0.08 12.24
CA VAL A 114 -43.53 -0.78 13.28
C VAL A 114 -44.49 -0.89 14.48
N LYS A 115 -44.77 -2.12 14.91
CA LYS A 115 -45.55 -2.45 16.12
C LYS A 115 -44.76 -3.24 17.15
N SER A 116 -43.80 -4.04 16.71
CA SER A 116 -42.83 -4.71 17.57
C SER A 116 -41.46 -4.71 16.91
N LEU A 117 -40.42 -4.91 17.72
CA LEU A 117 -39.04 -4.93 17.23
C LEU A 117 -38.12 -5.75 18.11
N ALA A 118 -37.00 -6.16 17.52
CA ALA A 118 -35.89 -6.77 18.24
C ALA A 118 -34.57 -6.22 17.74
N VAL A 119 -33.63 -6.03 18.66
CA VAL A 119 -32.32 -5.47 18.34
C VAL A 119 -31.24 -6.25 19.06
N VAL A 120 -30.19 -6.65 18.34
CA VAL A 120 -29.03 -7.36 18.87
C VAL A 120 -27.75 -6.53 18.69
N PRO A 121 -26.80 -6.57 19.64
CA PRO A 121 -25.53 -5.88 19.50
C PRO A 121 -24.62 -6.59 18.50
N ILE A 122 -23.95 -5.81 17.65
CA ILE A 122 -22.82 -6.30 16.84
C ILE A 122 -21.60 -6.29 17.76
N ARG A 123 -21.14 -7.49 18.14
CA ARG A 123 -20.12 -7.76 19.16
C ARG A 123 -20.64 -7.51 20.58
N SER A 124 -20.70 -8.55 21.42
CA SER A 124 -21.17 -8.42 22.80
C SER A 124 -20.24 -7.57 23.68
N LEU A 125 -18.92 -7.74 23.55
CA LEU A 125 -17.93 -6.94 24.29
C LEU A 125 -17.42 -5.79 23.42
N GLY A 126 -17.65 -4.56 23.87
CA GLY A 126 -17.37 -3.36 23.10
C GLY A 126 -18.17 -3.30 21.78
N PRO A 127 -19.51 -3.19 21.84
CA PRO A 127 -20.34 -3.19 20.65
C PRO A 127 -19.96 -2.06 19.69
N VAL A 128 -19.80 -2.42 18.41
CA VAL A 128 -19.45 -1.49 17.33
C VAL A 128 -20.67 -1.08 16.51
N GLY A 129 -21.83 -1.65 16.81
CA GLY A 129 -23.09 -1.43 16.11
C GLY A 129 -24.22 -2.30 16.66
N ALA A 130 -25.33 -2.31 15.95
CA ALA A 130 -26.49 -3.14 16.25
C ALA A 130 -27.22 -3.56 14.96
N ILE A 131 -27.89 -4.70 15.01
CA ILE A 131 -28.82 -5.15 13.98
C ILE A 131 -30.22 -5.07 14.57
N GLY A 132 -31.13 -4.38 13.88
CA GLY A 132 -32.54 -4.28 14.27
C GLY A 132 -33.45 -4.95 13.26
N VAL A 133 -34.54 -5.54 13.74
CA VAL A 133 -35.64 -6.08 12.93
C VAL A 133 -36.97 -5.54 13.45
N TYR A 134 -37.92 -5.34 12.54
CA TYR A 134 -39.19 -4.66 12.77
C TYR A 134 -40.36 -5.45 12.18
N TRP A 135 -41.47 -5.53 12.90
CA TRP A 135 -42.71 -6.15 12.42
C TRP A 135 -43.86 -5.15 12.41
N ALA A 136 -44.71 -5.25 11.39
CA ALA A 136 -45.92 -4.44 11.24
C ALA A 136 -47.09 -4.92 12.12
N GLN A 137 -46.94 -6.09 12.73
CA GLN A 137 -47.85 -6.66 13.72
C GLN A 137 -47.05 -6.98 14.98
N THR A 138 -47.75 -7.07 16.13
CA THR A 138 -47.10 -7.47 17.39
C THR A 138 -46.55 -8.88 17.27
N ALA A 139 -45.23 -9.00 17.32
CA ALA A 139 -44.50 -10.26 17.25
C ALA A 139 -43.40 -10.30 18.32
N CYS A 140 -43.20 -11.47 18.91
CA CYS A 140 -42.08 -11.76 19.80
C CYS A 140 -41.20 -12.83 19.15
N PRO A 141 -39.92 -12.54 18.83
CA PRO A 141 -39.03 -13.55 18.29
C PRO A 141 -38.77 -14.64 19.35
N THR A 142 -38.78 -15.88 18.91
CA THR A 142 -38.43 -17.05 19.71
C THR A 142 -36.97 -17.00 20.14
N PRO A 143 -36.57 -17.71 21.20
CA PRO A 143 -35.16 -17.79 21.60
C PRO A 143 -34.23 -18.27 20.47
N THR A 144 -34.73 -19.11 19.57
CA THR A 144 -33.97 -19.57 18.40
C THR A 144 -33.74 -18.45 17.38
N GLU A 145 -34.78 -17.68 17.06
CA GLU A 145 -34.66 -16.52 16.14
C GLU A 145 -33.72 -15.46 16.70
N VAL A 146 -33.75 -15.21 18.01
CA VAL A 146 -32.81 -14.30 18.68
C VAL A 146 -31.37 -14.83 18.57
N ARG A 147 -31.16 -16.14 18.72
CA ARG A 147 -29.83 -16.75 18.52
C ARG A 147 -29.35 -16.60 17.08
N TRP A 148 -30.21 -16.80 16.07
CA TRP A 148 -29.83 -16.57 14.68
C TRP A 148 -29.42 -15.13 14.40
N LEU A 149 -30.20 -14.15 14.90
CA LEU A 149 -29.83 -12.73 14.82
C LEU A 149 -28.49 -12.45 15.50
N GLN A 150 -28.26 -13.00 16.69
CA GLN A 150 -27.00 -12.81 17.40
C GLN A 150 -25.83 -13.45 16.65
N SER A 151 -25.99 -14.66 16.10
CA SER A 151 -24.95 -15.32 15.29
C SER A 151 -24.60 -14.51 14.02
N LEU A 152 -25.61 -13.92 13.37
CA LEU A 152 -25.40 -13.00 12.26
C LEU A 152 -24.63 -11.75 12.72
N ALA A 153 -24.98 -11.18 13.87
CA ALA A 153 -24.30 -10.03 14.46
C ALA A 153 -22.83 -10.32 14.81
N ASP A 154 -22.56 -11.50 15.36
CA ASP A 154 -21.22 -11.94 15.74
C ASP A 154 -20.33 -12.15 14.50
N SER A 155 -20.87 -12.79 13.45
CA SER A 155 -20.18 -12.94 12.17
C SER A 155 -19.94 -11.60 11.48
N THR A 156 -20.88 -10.66 11.63
CA THR A 156 -20.71 -9.29 11.13
C THR A 156 -19.57 -8.57 11.84
N ALA A 157 -19.45 -8.74 13.16
CA ALA A 157 -18.38 -8.13 13.93
C ALA A 157 -16.99 -8.59 13.47
N LEU A 158 -16.86 -9.86 13.05
CA LEU A 158 -15.63 -10.41 12.47
C LEU A 158 -15.35 -9.83 11.08
N ALA A 159 -16.36 -9.74 10.22
CA ALA A 159 -16.21 -9.17 8.88
C ALA A 159 -15.82 -7.68 8.92
N LEU A 160 -16.41 -6.90 9.83
CA LEU A 160 -16.03 -5.50 10.04
C LEU A 160 -14.58 -5.36 10.51
N GLU A 161 -14.15 -6.21 11.44
CA GLU A 161 -12.77 -6.25 11.93
C GLU A 161 -11.79 -6.56 10.80
N TYR A 162 -12.13 -7.54 9.96
CA TYR A 162 -11.33 -7.92 8.79
C TYR A 162 -11.15 -6.74 7.83
N VAL A 163 -12.24 -6.07 7.43
CA VAL A 163 -12.18 -4.90 6.53
C VAL A 163 -11.35 -3.76 7.14
N ARG A 164 -11.50 -3.50 8.44
CA ARG A 164 -10.70 -2.49 9.16
C ARG A 164 -9.21 -2.84 9.13
N SER A 165 -8.86 -4.04 9.56
CA SER A 165 -7.48 -4.53 9.62
C SER A 165 -6.80 -4.52 8.24
N GLN A 166 -7.53 -4.91 7.19
CA GLN A 166 -7.02 -4.88 5.83
C GLN A 166 -6.75 -3.45 5.36
N THR A 167 -7.64 -2.51 5.71
CA THR A 167 -7.47 -1.08 5.39
C THR A 167 -6.25 -0.49 6.09
N GLU A 168 -6.05 -0.80 7.37
CA GLU A 168 -4.88 -0.35 8.15
C GLU A 168 -3.58 -0.94 7.60
N THR A 169 -3.57 -2.23 7.30
CA THR A 169 -2.41 -2.90 6.69
C THR A 169 -2.04 -2.30 5.34
N ASN A 170 -3.03 -2.02 4.49
CA ASN A 170 -2.79 -1.42 3.18
C ASN A 170 -2.23 0.01 3.31
N LYS A 171 -2.74 0.80 4.26
CA LYS A 171 -2.18 2.14 4.57
C LYS A 171 -0.74 2.06 5.06
N ALA A 172 -0.45 1.15 5.99
CA ALA A 172 0.90 0.96 6.53
C ALA A 172 1.90 0.56 5.42
N ARG A 173 1.53 -0.37 4.54
CA ARG A 173 2.36 -0.77 3.39
C ARG A 173 2.60 0.36 2.40
N GLY A 174 1.58 1.18 2.13
CA GLY A 174 1.72 2.38 1.31
C GLY A 174 2.72 3.37 1.89
N MET A 175 2.65 3.61 3.21
CA MET A 175 3.58 4.48 3.92
C MET A 175 5.01 3.92 3.92
N GLU A 176 5.19 2.63 4.17
CA GLU A 176 6.51 1.99 4.12
C GLU A 176 7.15 2.13 2.73
N THR A 177 6.37 1.93 1.67
CA THR A 177 6.83 2.06 0.29
C THR A 177 7.30 3.48 0.00
N LEU A 178 6.54 4.48 0.47
CA LEU A 178 6.90 5.90 0.33
C LEU A 178 8.20 6.22 1.07
N LEU A 179 8.29 5.83 2.35
CA LEU A 179 9.48 6.07 3.18
C LEU A 179 10.72 5.38 2.64
N ARG A 180 10.58 4.14 2.15
CA ARG A 180 11.68 3.41 1.51
C ARG A 180 12.16 4.13 0.25
N GLY A 181 11.24 4.61 -0.59
CA GLY A 181 11.58 5.39 -1.78
C GLY A 181 12.35 6.67 -1.44
N GLU A 182 11.91 7.41 -0.43
CA GLU A 182 12.59 8.63 0.01
C GLU A 182 13.95 8.35 0.64
N ASN A 183 14.07 7.29 1.44
CA ASN A 183 15.35 6.88 2.03
C ASN A 183 16.39 6.53 0.96
N THR A 184 15.97 5.82 -0.10
CA THR A 184 16.84 5.56 -1.27
C THR A 184 17.29 6.86 -1.93
N ARG A 185 16.38 7.80 -2.20
CA ARG A 185 16.73 9.10 -2.80
C ARG A 185 17.74 9.88 -1.95
N LEU A 186 17.54 9.92 -0.63
CA LEU A 186 18.46 10.60 0.28
C LEU A 186 19.84 9.94 0.31
N ARG A 187 19.89 8.60 0.27
CA ARG A 187 21.17 7.87 0.15
C ARG A 187 21.87 8.19 -1.17
N ASP A 188 21.15 8.16 -2.28
CA ASP A 188 21.71 8.49 -3.60
C ASP A 188 22.21 9.94 -3.64
N ALA A 189 21.48 10.88 -3.03
CA ALA A 189 21.89 12.28 -2.94
C ALA A 189 23.12 12.47 -2.05
N ALA A 190 23.22 11.76 -0.92
CA ALA A 190 24.36 11.81 -0.02
C ALA A 190 25.63 11.14 -0.60
N GLN A 191 25.46 10.16 -1.49
CA GLN A 191 26.56 9.48 -2.19
C GLN A 191 27.05 10.22 -3.43
N ARG A 192 26.42 11.33 -3.83
CA ARG A 192 26.97 12.19 -4.88
C ARG A 192 28.31 12.75 -4.40
N PRO A 193 29.41 12.57 -5.16
CA PRO A 193 30.68 13.16 -4.79
C PRO A 193 30.50 14.68 -4.64
N THR A 194 30.89 15.23 -3.49
CA THR A 194 30.95 16.67 -3.27
C THR A 194 31.87 17.28 -4.31
N THR A 195 31.29 17.94 -5.32
CA THR A 195 32.02 18.71 -6.32
C THR A 195 32.62 19.93 -5.61
N GLY A 196 33.84 19.80 -5.11
CA GLY A 196 34.59 20.89 -4.48
C GLY A 196 35.27 20.46 -3.19
N GLY A 197 36.52 20.03 -3.31
CA GLY A 197 37.43 19.79 -2.19
C GLY A 197 38.85 20.20 -2.58
N LEU A 198 39.63 20.69 -1.62
CA LEU A 198 41.07 20.92 -1.79
C LEU A 198 41.78 19.57 -1.70
N VAL A 199 42.51 19.20 -2.77
CA VAL A 199 43.37 18.02 -2.78
C VAL A 199 44.82 18.44 -2.57
N ARG A 200 45.55 17.75 -1.69
CA ARG A 200 46.99 18.01 -1.49
C ARG A 200 47.78 17.31 -2.59
N MET A 201 48.63 18.07 -3.28
CA MET A 201 49.58 17.53 -4.25
C MET A 201 51.01 17.57 -3.67
N CYS A 202 51.71 16.45 -3.71
CA CYS A 202 53.13 16.41 -3.39
C CYS A 202 53.90 17.10 -4.54
N PHE A 203 54.59 18.18 -4.22
CA PHE A 203 55.31 18.97 -5.22
C PHE A 203 56.39 18.16 -5.96
N LEU A 204 57.04 17.20 -5.27
CA LEU A 204 58.15 16.40 -5.81
C LEU A 204 57.67 15.26 -6.71
N THR A 205 56.69 14.47 -6.24
CA THR A 205 56.23 13.27 -6.95
C THR A 205 55.02 13.51 -7.85
N LYS A 206 54.41 14.70 -7.78
CA LYS A 206 53.17 15.06 -8.47
C LYS A 206 51.99 14.12 -8.19
N ARG A 207 52.04 13.43 -7.04
CA ARG A 207 50.96 12.56 -6.55
C ARG A 207 50.02 13.35 -5.65
N PHE A 208 48.77 12.92 -5.57
CA PHE A 208 47.68 13.56 -4.84
C PHE A 208 47.25 12.70 -3.64
N GLU A 209 46.98 13.33 -2.51
CA GLU A 209 46.50 12.65 -1.30
C GLU A 209 44.98 12.47 -1.34
N VAL A 210 44.53 11.21 -1.40
CA VAL A 210 43.12 10.81 -1.48
C VAL A 210 42.90 9.67 -0.50
N ASN A 211 41.96 9.82 0.44
CA ASN A 211 41.66 8.81 1.47
C ASN A 211 42.91 8.29 2.22
N GLY A 212 43.91 9.15 2.44
CA GLY A 212 45.17 8.79 3.12
C GLY A 212 46.21 8.07 2.25
N GLN A 213 45.98 7.95 0.94
CA GLN A 213 46.93 7.35 -0.01
C GLN A 213 47.40 8.37 -1.06
N TRP A 214 48.64 8.20 -1.55
CA TRP A 214 49.23 9.05 -2.59
C TRP A 214 49.08 8.40 -3.97
N VAL A 215 48.19 8.94 -4.81
CA VAL A 215 47.88 8.41 -6.15
C VAL A 215 48.32 9.37 -7.26
N PRO A 216 48.67 8.87 -8.46
CA PRO A 216 48.91 9.75 -9.61
C PRO A 216 47.59 10.39 -10.10
N VAL A 217 47.67 11.45 -10.91
CA VAL A 217 46.50 12.23 -11.33
C VAL A 217 45.53 11.41 -12.17
N GLU A 218 46.04 10.48 -12.97
CA GLU A 218 45.27 9.60 -13.85
C GLU A 218 44.36 8.71 -13.01
N ALA A 219 44.90 8.07 -11.97
CA ALA A 219 44.13 7.25 -11.04
C ALA A 219 43.08 8.08 -10.27
N LEU A 220 43.42 9.32 -9.90
CA LEU A 220 42.45 10.24 -9.28
C LEU A 220 41.30 10.60 -10.23
N LEU A 221 41.60 10.90 -11.50
CA LEU A 221 40.61 11.27 -12.52
C LEU A 221 39.72 10.08 -12.90
N GLU A 222 40.29 8.89 -13.00
CA GLU A 222 39.54 7.67 -13.26
C GLU A 222 38.61 7.33 -12.09
N GLN A 223 39.11 7.37 -10.85
CA GLN A 223 38.32 7.05 -9.67
C GLN A 223 37.21 8.09 -9.39
N SER A 224 37.50 9.37 -9.63
CA SER A 224 36.58 10.46 -9.28
C SER A 224 35.59 10.81 -10.39
N PHE A 225 35.99 10.61 -11.65
CA PHE A 225 35.23 11.07 -12.82
C PHE A 225 35.10 10.01 -13.93
N GLY A 226 35.67 8.82 -13.77
CA GLY A 226 35.64 7.77 -14.81
C GLY A 226 36.43 8.12 -16.07
N LEU A 227 37.36 9.09 -16.00
CA LEU A 227 38.13 9.56 -17.15
C LEU A 227 39.42 8.77 -17.31
N HIS A 228 39.65 8.19 -18.49
CA HIS A 228 40.91 7.57 -18.86
C HIS A 228 41.81 8.58 -19.58
N VAL A 229 43.00 8.81 -19.05
CA VAL A 229 43.96 9.76 -19.61
C VAL A 229 44.87 9.06 -20.62
N THR A 230 44.96 9.62 -21.82
CA THR A 230 45.92 9.20 -22.85
C THR A 230 46.87 10.34 -23.17
N HIS A 231 47.99 10.04 -23.84
CA HIS A 231 49.01 11.04 -24.17
C HIS A 231 48.80 11.56 -25.59
N GLY A 232 49.00 12.86 -25.78
CA GLY A 232 48.95 13.53 -27.08
C GLY A 232 49.70 14.86 -27.03
N LEU A 233 50.04 15.40 -28.19
CA LEU A 233 50.66 16.71 -28.30
C LEU A 233 49.59 17.74 -28.65
N SER A 234 49.53 18.84 -27.90
CA SER A 234 48.68 19.98 -28.28
C SER A 234 49.26 20.68 -29.50
N PRO A 235 48.45 21.42 -30.28
CA PRO A 235 48.94 22.24 -31.38
C PRO A 235 50.08 23.18 -30.97
N GLU A 236 50.00 23.78 -29.79
CA GLU A 236 51.05 24.64 -29.22
C GLU A 236 52.32 23.84 -28.88
N GLY A 237 52.18 22.64 -28.31
CA GLY A 237 53.30 21.75 -28.02
C GLY A 237 54.02 21.29 -29.29
N ILE A 238 53.28 21.02 -30.37
CA ILE A 238 53.85 20.71 -31.69
C ILE A 238 54.65 21.91 -32.23
N ALA A 239 54.11 23.13 -32.10
CA ALA A 239 54.78 24.35 -32.56
C ALA A 239 56.07 24.65 -31.78
N GLN A 240 56.10 24.41 -30.47
CA GLN A 240 57.31 24.57 -29.65
C GLN A 240 58.41 23.58 -30.03
N LEU A 241 58.06 22.32 -30.27
CA LEU A 241 59.03 21.31 -30.74
C LEU A 241 59.64 21.67 -32.10
N ALA A 242 58.87 22.33 -32.97
CA ALA A 242 59.37 22.81 -34.26
C ALA A 242 60.35 24.00 -34.10
N LEU A 243 60.13 24.87 -33.11
CA LEU A 243 61.00 26.02 -32.82
C LEU A 243 62.33 25.60 -32.17
N ASP A 244 62.29 24.69 -31.20
CA ASP A 244 63.51 24.18 -30.54
C ASP A 244 64.43 23.44 -31.53
N ARG A 245 63.84 22.75 -32.51
CA ARG A 245 64.58 22.05 -33.57
C ARG A 245 65.30 23.03 -34.51
N ASN A 246 64.78 24.23 -34.71
CA ASN A 246 65.44 25.29 -35.49
C ASN A 246 66.53 26.06 -34.70
N SER A 247 66.55 25.95 -33.37
CA SER A 247 67.59 26.56 -32.53
C SER A 247 68.87 25.72 -32.38
N ARG A 248 68.85 24.47 -32.85
CA ARG A 248 70.01 23.57 -32.94
C ARG A 248 70.41 23.34 -34.41
N ALA A 249 71.06 24.33 -35.02
CA ALA A 249 71.86 24.10 -36.23
C ALA A 249 73.28 23.63 -35.85
N PRO A 250 73.91 22.71 -36.61
CA PRO A 250 75.24 22.18 -36.30
C PRO A 250 76.34 23.21 -36.64
N ALA A 251 77.37 23.28 -35.80
CA ALA A 251 78.63 23.91 -36.18
C ALA A 251 79.38 22.98 -37.14
N ASP A 252 79.77 23.56 -38.27
CA ASP A 252 80.51 23.00 -39.39
C ASP A 252 81.92 22.55 -38.97
N ASP A 253 82.36 21.36 -39.39
CA ASP A 253 83.79 21.10 -39.55
C ASP A 253 84.02 20.12 -40.72
N THR A 254 84.88 20.57 -41.60
CA THR A 254 85.17 20.15 -42.97
C THR A 254 85.75 18.73 -43.13
N GLN A 255 85.13 17.96 -44.03
CA GLN A 255 85.71 17.31 -45.21
C GLN A 255 87.11 16.64 -45.12
N HIS A 256 87.15 15.30 -45.27
CA HIS A 256 88.23 14.57 -45.95
C HIS A 256 87.66 13.37 -46.75
N ASP A 257 88.28 13.14 -47.90
CA ASP A 257 87.79 12.50 -49.13
C ASP A 257 87.73 10.95 -49.15
N ASN A 258 86.86 10.43 -50.04
CA ASN A 258 86.99 9.30 -51.01
C ASN A 258 87.49 7.91 -50.51
N GLU A 259 86.99 6.72 -50.92
CA GLU A 259 86.18 6.19 -52.04
C GLU A 259 85.90 4.67 -51.78
N PRO A 260 85.35 3.80 -52.67
CA PRO A 260 83.94 3.40 -52.61
C PRO A 260 83.63 1.87 -52.61
N ALA A 261 82.31 1.61 -52.58
CA ALA A 261 81.55 0.53 -53.22
C ALA A 261 81.57 -0.92 -52.66
N ALA A 262 80.38 -1.42 -52.31
CA ALA A 262 79.75 -2.54 -53.02
C ALA A 262 78.27 -2.69 -52.63
N SER A 263 77.44 -2.88 -53.65
CA SER A 263 76.02 -3.22 -53.61
C SER A 263 75.77 -4.62 -53.05
N GLU A 264 74.64 -4.85 -52.39
CA GLU A 264 73.84 -6.06 -52.66
C GLU A 264 72.38 -5.92 -52.21
N THR A 265 71.53 -6.33 -53.12
CA THR A 265 70.07 -6.45 -53.10
C THR A 265 69.60 -7.65 -52.27
N ALA A 266 68.48 -7.54 -51.54
CA ALA A 266 67.50 -8.62 -51.41
C ALA A 266 66.20 -8.14 -50.75
N THR A 267 65.08 -8.32 -51.44
CA THR A 267 63.70 -8.31 -50.91
C THR A 267 63.34 -9.72 -50.35
N PRO A 268 62.07 -10.02 -50.00
CA PRO A 268 61.60 -10.28 -48.63
C PRO A 268 61.27 -11.77 -48.38
N ASN A 269 60.91 -12.18 -47.16
CA ASN A 269 59.96 -13.31 -47.02
C ASN A 269 59.14 -13.28 -45.71
N PRO A 270 57.86 -13.67 -45.76
CA PRO A 270 56.91 -13.76 -44.66
C PRO A 270 56.88 -15.18 -44.05
N ASP A 271 55.84 -15.44 -43.24
CA ASP A 271 55.44 -16.71 -42.63
C ASP A 271 56.16 -17.16 -41.35
N ARG A 272 55.48 -16.98 -40.22
CA ARG A 272 54.92 -18.18 -39.55
C ARG A 272 53.67 -17.89 -38.72
N VAL A 273 52.57 -18.32 -39.32
CA VAL A 273 51.29 -18.73 -38.74
C VAL A 273 51.51 -19.81 -37.67
N CYS A 274 50.74 -19.73 -36.57
CA CYS A 274 49.99 -20.82 -35.92
C CYS A 274 49.16 -20.19 -34.79
N ALA A 275 47.89 -19.86 -35.03
CA ALA A 275 46.75 -20.76 -34.86
C ALA A 275 46.38 -21.00 -33.38
N ALA A 276 45.21 -20.48 -33.02
CA ALA A 276 44.41 -20.74 -31.81
C ALA A 276 43.99 -22.24 -31.72
N PRO A 277 43.22 -22.75 -30.71
CA PRO A 277 41.84 -22.26 -30.50
C PRO A 277 41.13 -22.54 -29.13
N VAL A 278 39.89 -22.02 -29.04
CA VAL A 278 38.66 -22.53 -28.36
C VAL A 278 38.57 -22.40 -26.83
N CYS A 279 37.66 -21.56 -26.30
CA CYS A 279 36.27 -21.78 -25.78
C CYS A 279 36.21 -22.75 -24.58
N ALA A 280 35.34 -22.69 -23.58
CA ALA A 280 34.20 -21.91 -23.09
C ALA A 280 34.26 -22.14 -21.53
N GLU A 281 33.56 -21.47 -20.62
CA GLU A 281 32.17 -21.03 -20.48
C GLU A 281 32.11 -19.83 -19.52
#